data_AF-A0AA37T0F3-F1
#
_entry.id   AF-A0AA37T0F3-F1
#
_cell.length_a   1.000
_cell.length_b   1.000
_cell.length_c   1.000
_cell.angle_alpha   90.00
_cell.angle_beta   90.00
_cell.angle_gamma   90.00
#
_symmetry.space_group_name_H-M   'P 1'
#
loop_
_entity.id
_entity.type
_entity.pdbx_description
1 polymer ?
#
loop_
_entity_poly.entity_id
_entity_poly.type
_entity_poly.pdbx_seq_one_letter_code
_entity_poly.pdbx_strand_id
1 'polypeptide(L)'
;MNIKKHIFKSNLSEFLKHDLKFLMLPLSCLYLLKAIWFLINKNTLLAVETLSKLHRTAWLGSEIAVIFLVRKFVLNDTSAKQRFLASLVTRIEPVDNTQRYFEDPLNIFDGVCLIIKSPTNDTKGVIIVKYSFYFPLLFKLFDMPSLAQKYHFVLEPSWAGTCEPGILAYSTLEFPVFVMAYEQRDFDFLDRLDGNLKPLLLSSNWWVNHNNFMPNDGIERDIDIIIVSGWATFKRHHKIFEALKKLKAEMPNFSAALVGYPHDLTLTDLKSLAEHFEIDENLSFHEWIEPAEVSKLFARAKVNLLWSRFEGLNRSIIEGMFCNTPCIMREGFNYGQKYSYINEKTGRWATENTLVQHLKEMIHSTEAFSPRAYVLEGHNCHKGTSILQEGINNAIDECEHIDNLAVKINELHGMAYFNEEDQHKFDEDILNCKGYIRLVK
;
A
#
# COMPACT_ATOMS: atom_id res chain seq x y z
N MET A 1 -18.74 0.08 -22.58
CA MET A 1 -17.47 0.74 -22.98
C MET A 1 -17.05 0.35 -24.40
N ASN A 2 -16.39 1.22 -25.18
CA ASN A 2 -15.75 0.79 -26.45
C ASN A 2 -14.44 0.04 -26.13
N ILE A 3 -14.48 -1.29 -26.20
CA ILE A 3 -13.43 -2.19 -25.72
C ILE A 3 -12.11 -1.99 -26.46
N LYS A 4 -12.14 -1.94 -27.80
CA LYS A 4 -10.92 -1.73 -28.62
C LYS A 4 -10.23 -0.42 -28.27
N LYS A 5 -11.02 0.66 -28.12
CA LYS A 5 -10.50 1.98 -27.70
C LYS A 5 -9.92 1.94 -26.29
N HIS A 6 -10.57 1.25 -25.35
CA HIS A 6 -10.07 1.07 -24.00
C HIS A 6 -8.72 0.33 -24.00
N ILE A 7 -8.64 -0.85 -24.62
CA ILE A 7 -7.41 -1.66 -24.70
C ILE A 7 -6.27 -0.84 -25.33
N PHE A 8 -6.54 -0.14 -26.44
CA PHE A 8 -5.54 0.72 -27.08
C PHE A 8 -5.05 1.82 -26.14
N LYS A 9 -5.97 2.55 -25.47
CA LYS A 9 -5.62 3.62 -24.54
C LYS A 9 -4.82 3.09 -23.34
N SER A 10 -5.19 1.94 -22.79
CA SER A 10 -4.50 1.29 -21.67
C SER A 10 -3.09 0.88 -22.08
N ASN A 11 -2.93 0.18 -23.21
CA ASN A 11 -1.61 -0.22 -23.72
C ASN A 11 -0.72 0.99 -24.05
N LEU A 12 -1.27 2.03 -24.70
CA LEU A 12 -0.52 3.25 -25.00
C LEU A 12 -0.09 3.97 -23.72
N SER A 13 -0.99 4.08 -22.72
CA SER A 13 -0.65 4.71 -21.44
C SER A 13 0.43 3.93 -20.70
N GLU A 14 0.35 2.60 -20.69
CA GLU A 14 1.38 1.74 -20.09
C GLU A 14 2.73 1.89 -20.80
N PHE A 15 2.73 1.86 -22.13
CA PHE A 15 3.94 2.00 -22.94
C PHE A 15 4.64 3.35 -22.68
N LEU A 16 3.87 4.44 -22.70
CA LEU A 16 4.37 5.78 -22.42
C LEU A 16 4.93 5.92 -21.00
N LYS A 17 4.28 5.30 -20.00
CA LYS A 17 4.66 5.43 -18.58
C LYS A 17 5.81 4.54 -18.16
N HIS A 18 5.89 3.32 -18.71
CA HIS A 18 6.75 2.28 -18.16
C HIS A 18 7.79 1.73 -19.15
N ASP A 19 7.58 1.87 -20.46
CA ASP A 19 8.44 1.25 -21.48
C ASP A 19 9.34 2.27 -22.21
N LEU A 20 8.96 3.54 -22.28
CA LEU A 20 9.74 4.61 -22.92
C LEU A 20 10.84 5.20 -22.01
N LYS A 21 11.79 4.37 -21.59
CA LYS A 21 12.89 4.79 -20.69
C LYS A 21 13.74 5.96 -21.23
N PHE A 22 13.90 6.10 -22.55
CA PHE A 22 14.71 7.19 -23.13
C PHE A 22 14.05 8.57 -23.01
N LEU A 23 12.71 8.65 -22.93
CA LEU A 23 12.00 9.90 -22.66
C LEU A 23 12.10 10.32 -21.19
N MET A 24 12.54 9.42 -20.30
CA MET A 24 12.62 9.70 -18.88
C MET A 24 13.72 10.71 -18.55
N LEU A 25 14.81 10.76 -19.32
CA LEU A 25 15.85 11.78 -19.15
C LEU A 25 15.34 13.21 -19.40
N PRO A 26 14.83 13.55 -20.60
CA PRO A 26 14.34 14.91 -20.85
C PRO A 26 13.20 15.28 -19.90
N LEU A 27 12.31 14.34 -19.58
CA LEU A 27 11.25 14.57 -18.59
C LEU A 27 11.81 14.83 -17.17
N SER A 28 12.84 14.10 -16.75
CA SER A 28 13.50 14.31 -15.46
C SER A 28 14.19 15.67 -15.40
N CYS A 29 14.87 16.08 -16.48
CA CYS A 29 15.45 17.42 -16.57
C CYS A 29 14.37 18.52 -16.46
N LEU A 30 13.24 18.35 -17.15
CA LEU A 30 12.13 19.30 -17.07
C LEU A 30 11.54 19.39 -15.65
N TYR A 31 11.32 18.26 -14.97
CA TYR A 31 10.87 18.28 -13.59
C TYR A 31 11.90 18.91 -12.64
N LEU A 32 13.19 18.64 -12.83
CA LEU A 32 14.25 19.25 -12.02
C LEU A 32 14.29 20.77 -12.18
N LEU A 33 14.30 21.28 -13.43
CA LEU A 33 14.26 22.71 -13.71
C LEU A 33 13.01 23.37 -13.12
N LYS A 34 11.85 22.71 -13.27
CA LYS A 34 10.58 23.19 -12.70
C LYS A 34 10.60 23.21 -11.17
N ALA A 35 11.16 22.20 -10.52
CA ALA A 35 11.30 22.16 -9.06
C ALA A 35 12.22 23.29 -8.57
N ILE A 36 13.36 23.50 -9.22
CA ILE A 36 14.30 24.60 -8.91
C ILE A 36 13.61 25.95 -9.08
N TRP A 37 12.86 26.15 -10.18
CA TRP A 37 12.09 27.37 -10.40
C TRP A 37 11.09 27.65 -9.27
N PHE A 38 10.33 26.63 -8.83
CA PHE A 38 9.43 26.80 -7.69
C PHE A 38 10.16 27.13 -6.39
N LEU A 39 11.33 26.52 -6.13
CA LEU A 39 12.14 26.82 -4.95
C LEU A 39 12.65 28.27 -4.95
N ILE A 40 13.15 28.75 -6.09
CA ILE A 40 13.59 30.15 -6.26
C ILE A 40 12.43 31.12 -5.99
N ASN A 41 11.23 30.78 -6.46
CA ASN A 41 10.01 31.58 -6.23
C ASN A 41 9.34 31.30 -4.88
N LYS A 42 10.01 30.59 -3.96
CA LYS A 42 9.53 30.26 -2.60
C LYS A 42 8.20 29.49 -2.56
N ASN A 43 7.83 28.82 -3.65
CA ASN A 43 6.65 27.95 -3.72
C ASN A 43 7.02 26.51 -3.33
N THR A 44 7.36 26.31 -2.06
CA THR A 44 7.97 25.06 -1.57
C THR A 44 7.06 23.85 -1.80
N LEU A 45 5.73 23.98 -1.66
CA LEU A 45 4.81 22.86 -1.86
C LEU A 45 4.82 22.38 -3.33
N LEU A 46 4.69 23.28 -4.29
CA LEU A 46 4.75 22.89 -5.71
C LEU A 46 6.13 22.34 -6.09
N ALA A 47 7.20 22.81 -5.44
CA ALA A 47 8.52 22.20 -5.59
C ALA A 47 8.52 20.75 -5.10
N VAL A 48 8.05 20.47 -3.88
CA VAL A 48 7.99 19.11 -3.31
C VAL A 48 7.11 18.17 -4.14
N GLU A 49 5.94 18.63 -4.60
CA GLU A 49 5.08 17.86 -5.51
C GLU A 49 5.79 17.54 -6.84
N THR A 50 6.61 18.47 -7.33
CA THR A 50 7.39 18.27 -8.55
C THR A 50 8.58 17.32 -8.31
N LEU A 51 9.26 17.43 -7.18
CA LEU A 51 10.32 16.50 -6.77
C LEU A 51 9.77 15.08 -6.56
N SER A 52 8.54 14.95 -6.07
CA SER A 52 7.83 13.66 -5.94
C SER A 52 7.64 13.01 -7.32
N LYS A 53 7.26 13.80 -8.34
CA LYS A 53 7.15 13.35 -9.73
C LYS A 53 8.52 12.99 -10.31
N LEU A 54 9.55 13.80 -10.05
CA LEU A 54 10.93 13.54 -10.46
C LEU A 54 11.47 12.25 -9.83
N HIS A 55 11.19 12.01 -8.54
CA HIS A 55 11.60 10.78 -7.87
C HIS A 55 10.99 9.56 -8.57
N ARG A 56 9.69 9.62 -8.90
CA ARG A 56 8.94 8.55 -9.58
C ARG A 56 9.42 8.24 -11.01
N THR A 57 10.22 9.11 -11.63
CA THR A 57 10.80 8.80 -12.95
C THR A 57 11.79 7.65 -12.89
N ALA A 58 12.37 7.38 -11.72
CA ALA A 58 13.42 6.37 -11.53
C ALA A 58 14.60 6.51 -12.50
N TRP A 59 14.88 7.74 -12.96
CA TRP A 59 16.04 8.02 -13.80
C TRP A 59 17.32 8.11 -12.96
N LEU A 60 18.42 7.54 -13.49
CA LEU A 60 19.71 7.49 -12.79
C LEU A 60 20.21 8.90 -12.47
N GLY A 61 20.25 9.26 -11.17
CA GLY A 61 20.65 10.58 -10.70
C GLY A 61 19.50 11.51 -10.29
N SER A 62 18.25 11.21 -10.69
CA SER A 62 17.09 11.97 -10.20
C SER A 62 16.94 11.85 -8.69
N GLU A 63 17.20 10.66 -8.14
CA GLU A 63 17.17 10.39 -6.71
C GLU A 63 18.18 11.25 -5.92
N ILE A 64 19.44 11.34 -6.39
CA ILE A 64 20.49 12.16 -5.74
C ILE A 64 20.05 13.63 -5.70
N ALA A 65 19.55 14.15 -6.82
CA ALA A 65 19.07 15.52 -6.90
C ALA A 65 17.86 15.76 -5.98
N VAL A 66 16.91 14.82 -5.94
CA VAL A 66 15.73 14.89 -5.07
C VAL A 66 16.16 14.88 -3.60
N ILE A 67 16.99 13.93 -3.17
CA ILE A 67 17.50 13.85 -1.79
C ILE A 67 18.19 15.16 -1.40
N PHE A 68 19.08 15.67 -2.25
CA PHE A 68 19.78 16.94 -1.99
C PHE A 68 18.80 18.10 -1.81
N LEU A 69 17.83 18.26 -2.71
CA LEU A 69 16.86 19.36 -2.66
C LEU A 69 15.88 19.23 -1.49
N VAL A 70 15.41 18.02 -1.17
CA VAL A 70 14.54 17.76 -0.02
C VAL A 70 15.30 18.06 1.28
N ARG A 71 16.52 17.55 1.45
CA ARG A 71 17.35 17.86 2.63
C ARG A 71 17.55 19.37 2.80
N LYS A 72 17.95 20.04 1.72
CA LYS A 72 18.25 21.47 1.74
C LYS A 72 17.03 22.34 2.08
N PHE A 73 15.88 22.09 1.46
CA PHE A 73 14.75 23.02 1.51
C PHE A 73 13.55 22.54 2.33
N VAL A 74 13.43 21.25 2.61
CA VAL A 74 12.33 20.70 3.41
C VAL A 74 12.81 20.38 4.83
N LEU A 75 14.03 19.87 4.99
CA LEU A 75 14.55 19.48 6.30
C LEU A 75 15.32 20.61 7.00
N ASN A 76 16.29 21.21 6.30
CA ASN A 76 17.30 22.07 6.92
C ASN A 76 16.96 23.57 6.89
N ASP A 77 16.10 24.03 5.99
CA ASP A 77 15.64 25.43 5.94
C ASP A 77 14.33 25.57 6.72
N THR A 78 14.42 26.05 7.97
CA THR A 78 13.28 26.25 8.88
C THR A 78 12.17 27.10 8.24
N SER A 79 12.53 28.13 7.48
CA SER A 79 11.57 29.05 6.87
C SER A 79 10.83 28.38 5.71
N ALA A 80 11.55 27.63 4.87
CA ALA A 80 10.95 26.88 3.77
C ALA A 80 10.08 25.71 4.28
N LYS A 81 10.52 25.04 5.35
CA LYS A 81 9.81 23.98 6.06
C LYS A 81 8.46 24.45 6.61
N GLN A 82 8.42 25.61 7.28
CA GLN A 82 7.17 26.21 7.77
C GLN A 82 6.23 26.61 6.62
N ARG A 83 6.76 27.24 5.55
CA ARG A 83 5.95 27.59 4.36
C ARG A 83 5.36 26.37 3.68
N PHE A 84 6.14 25.29 3.57
CA PHE A 84 5.71 24.03 2.99
C PHE A 84 4.52 23.46 3.75
N LEU A 85 4.66 23.28 5.06
CA LEU A 85 3.59 22.74 5.90
C LEU A 85 2.34 23.62 5.89
N ALA A 86 2.50 24.93 6.05
CA ALA A 86 1.38 25.87 6.01
C ALA A 86 0.63 25.77 4.68
N SER A 87 1.35 25.80 3.56
CA SER A 87 0.73 25.69 2.22
C SER A 87 0.01 24.36 2.01
N LEU A 88 0.56 23.26 2.55
CA LEU A 88 -0.05 21.94 2.46
C LEU A 88 -1.35 21.88 3.24
N VAL A 89 -1.34 22.33 4.50
CA VAL A 89 -2.50 22.33 5.39
C VAL A 89 -3.59 23.29 4.91
N THR A 90 -3.23 24.47 4.39
CA THR A 90 -4.21 25.45 3.86
C THR A 90 -4.97 24.91 2.64
N ARG A 91 -4.39 23.99 1.85
CA ARG A 91 -5.08 23.39 0.70
C ARG A 91 -6.08 22.29 1.06
N ILE A 92 -6.08 21.84 2.31
CA ILE A 92 -6.96 20.76 2.76
C ILE A 92 -8.32 21.36 3.11
N GLU A 93 -9.29 21.01 2.28
CA GLU A 93 -10.70 21.37 2.41
C GLU A 93 -11.53 20.11 2.66
N PRO A 94 -12.65 20.21 3.39
CA PRO A 94 -13.57 19.09 3.55
C PRO A 94 -14.17 18.71 2.20
N VAL A 95 -14.13 17.41 1.91
CA VAL A 95 -14.83 16.75 0.81
C VAL A 95 -15.68 15.61 1.37
N ASP A 96 -16.62 15.08 0.60
CA ASP A 96 -17.64 14.11 1.06
C ASP A 96 -17.11 12.99 1.98
N ASN A 97 -15.96 12.39 1.64
CA ASN A 97 -15.35 11.29 2.41
C ASN A 97 -14.46 11.72 3.59
N THR A 98 -14.29 13.02 3.84
CA THR A 98 -13.50 13.59 4.94
C THR A 98 -14.27 14.54 5.82
N GLN A 99 -15.43 15.04 5.37
CA GLN A 99 -16.24 16.03 6.08
C GLN A 99 -16.51 15.63 7.53
N ARG A 100 -16.80 14.34 7.79
CA ARG A 100 -17.02 13.80 9.14
C ARG A 100 -15.87 14.05 10.12
N TYR A 101 -14.64 14.20 9.64
CA TYR A 101 -13.46 14.49 10.46
C TYR A 101 -13.28 15.98 10.76
N PHE A 102 -13.89 16.86 9.96
CA PHE A 102 -13.91 18.29 10.27
C PHE A 102 -15.01 18.62 11.28
N GLU A 103 -16.11 17.87 11.24
CA GLU A 103 -17.23 17.98 12.19
C GLU A 103 -16.84 17.41 13.57
N ASP A 104 -16.23 16.22 13.60
CA ASP A 104 -15.63 15.65 14.80
C ASP A 104 -14.27 15.00 14.46
N PRO A 105 -13.15 15.69 14.76
CA PRO A 105 -11.81 15.20 14.49
C PRO A 105 -11.48 13.83 15.08
N LEU A 106 -12.13 13.44 16.19
CA LEU A 106 -11.89 12.12 16.77
C LEU A 106 -12.38 10.98 15.89
N ASN A 107 -13.30 11.23 14.96
CA ASN A 107 -13.73 10.22 13.99
C ASN A 107 -12.56 9.69 13.15
N ILE A 108 -11.40 10.37 13.13
CA ILE A 108 -10.21 9.82 12.47
C ILE A 108 -9.72 8.51 13.11
N PHE A 109 -10.05 8.25 14.39
CA PHE A 109 -9.73 6.98 15.05
C PHE A 109 -10.71 5.85 14.68
N ASP A 110 -11.76 6.14 13.91
CA ASP A 110 -12.60 5.14 13.25
C ASP A 110 -11.91 4.64 11.96
N GLY A 111 -10.95 3.74 12.13
CA GLY A 111 -10.31 2.99 11.06
C GLY A 111 -9.17 3.68 10.30
N VAL A 112 -8.91 4.98 10.53
CA VAL A 112 -7.82 5.74 9.88
C VAL A 112 -6.59 5.91 10.76
N CYS A 113 -6.79 6.15 12.06
CA CYS A 113 -5.77 6.14 13.10
C CYS A 113 -6.04 5.00 14.08
N LEU A 114 -4.99 4.34 14.59
CA LEU A 114 -5.11 3.30 15.60
C LEU A 114 -4.03 3.51 16.67
N ILE A 115 -4.44 3.59 17.94
CA ILE A 115 -3.51 3.66 19.07
C ILE A 115 -3.15 2.23 19.46
N ILE A 116 -1.87 1.86 19.41
CA ILE A 116 -1.44 0.49 19.73
C ILE A 116 -0.60 0.40 21.01
N LYS A 117 -0.38 1.54 21.67
CA LYS A 117 0.23 1.64 23.00
C LYS A 117 -0.17 2.98 23.63
N SER A 118 -0.61 2.94 24.88
CA SER A 118 -0.90 4.14 25.68
C SER A 118 0.39 4.84 26.10
N PRO A 119 0.40 6.19 26.17
CA PRO A 119 1.52 6.92 26.73
C PRO A 119 1.57 6.72 28.25
N THR A 120 2.77 6.73 28.82
CA THR A 120 3.01 6.76 30.26
C THR A 120 3.79 8.03 30.61
N ASN A 121 4.20 8.17 31.88
CA ASN A 121 5.10 9.26 32.27
C ASN A 121 6.51 9.09 31.69
N ASP A 122 6.92 7.84 31.42
CA ASP A 122 8.29 7.49 31.05
C ASP A 122 8.44 7.11 29.57
N THR A 123 7.35 6.67 28.93
CA THR A 123 7.36 6.20 27.54
C THR A 123 6.22 6.81 26.73
N LYS A 124 6.48 7.16 25.48
CA LYS A 124 5.41 7.59 24.57
C LYS A 124 4.49 6.44 24.19
N GLY A 125 3.25 6.79 23.84
CA GLY A 125 2.33 5.89 23.17
C GLY A 125 2.70 5.72 21.70
N VAL A 126 1.93 4.92 20.96
CA VAL A 126 2.15 4.71 19.52
C VAL A 126 0.84 4.84 18.75
N ILE A 127 0.82 5.70 17.75
CA ILE A 127 -0.30 5.90 16.80
C ILE A 127 0.13 5.45 15.41
N ILE A 128 -0.61 4.50 14.84
CA ILE A 128 -0.51 4.16 13.42
C ILE A 128 -1.50 5.01 12.64
N VAL A 129 -1.05 5.60 11.54
CA VAL A 129 -1.89 6.35 10.58
C VAL A 129 -1.86 5.64 9.24
N LYS A 130 -3.03 5.28 8.73
CA LYS A 130 -3.19 4.57 7.46
C LYS A 130 -3.56 5.51 6.32
N TYR A 131 -3.04 5.19 5.14
CA TYR A 131 -3.26 5.87 3.86
C TYR A 131 -2.68 7.30 3.79
N SER A 132 -1.84 7.51 2.78
CA SER A 132 -1.08 8.76 2.60
C SER A 132 -1.96 10.01 2.48
N PHE A 133 -3.20 9.85 2.01
CA PHE A 133 -4.16 10.95 1.90
C PHE A 133 -4.55 11.56 3.26
N TYR A 134 -4.54 10.78 4.34
CA TYR A 134 -4.90 11.27 5.68
C TYR A 134 -3.72 11.87 6.45
N PHE A 135 -2.48 11.60 6.02
CA PHE A 135 -1.27 12.11 6.67
C PHE A 135 -1.28 13.63 6.88
N PRO A 136 -1.54 14.47 5.86
CA PRO A 136 -1.59 15.91 6.05
C PRO A 136 -2.88 16.38 6.76
N LEU A 137 -3.95 15.57 6.75
CA LEU A 137 -5.19 15.89 7.45
C LEU A 137 -4.98 15.95 8.97
N LEU A 138 -4.12 15.11 9.55
CA LEU A 138 -3.77 15.20 10.96
C LEU A 138 -3.18 16.58 11.33
N PHE A 139 -2.35 17.17 10.48
CA PHE A 139 -1.82 18.53 10.71
C PHE A 139 -2.90 19.63 10.59
N LYS A 140 -3.97 19.39 9.85
CA LYS A 140 -5.13 20.29 9.77
C LYS A 140 -5.97 20.21 11.05
N LEU A 141 -6.22 19.00 11.54
CA LEU A 141 -7.17 18.72 12.61
C LEU A 141 -6.55 18.79 14.01
N PHE A 142 -5.26 18.48 14.17
CA PHE A 142 -4.59 18.35 15.46
C PHE A 142 -3.32 19.18 15.56
N ASP A 143 -2.96 19.54 16.79
CA ASP A 143 -1.69 20.11 17.16
C ASP A 143 -0.61 19.03 17.21
N MET A 144 -0.14 18.66 16.02
CA MET A 144 0.82 17.57 15.83
C MET A 144 2.12 17.71 16.63
N PRO A 145 2.75 18.89 16.79
CA PRO A 145 3.90 19.04 17.68
C PRO A 145 3.62 18.57 19.12
N SER A 146 2.50 18.98 19.70
CA SER A 146 2.09 18.60 21.06
C SER A 146 1.73 17.11 21.14
N LEU A 147 1.02 16.59 20.14
CA LEU A 147 0.66 15.17 20.09
C LEU A 147 1.90 14.27 19.96
N ALA A 148 2.90 14.70 19.19
CA ALA A 148 4.17 13.99 19.00
C ALA A 148 5.06 13.96 20.27
N GLN A 149 4.80 14.83 21.25
CA GLN A 149 5.43 14.73 22.58
C GLN A 149 4.91 13.51 23.36
N LYS A 150 3.67 13.09 23.10
CA LYS A 150 3.03 11.96 23.79
C LYS A 150 3.03 10.68 23.00
N TYR A 151 3.08 10.74 21.67
CA TYR A 151 2.99 9.57 20.80
C TYR A 151 4.09 9.54 19.76
N HIS A 152 4.65 8.34 19.53
CA HIS A 152 5.32 8.02 18.28
C HIS A 152 4.29 7.84 17.17
N PHE A 153 4.59 8.36 15.98
CA PHE A 153 3.77 8.17 14.79
C PHE A 153 4.38 7.12 13.87
N VAL A 154 3.53 6.23 13.38
CA VAL A 154 3.88 5.21 12.39
C VAL A 154 2.98 5.42 11.18
N LEU A 155 3.58 5.73 10.04
CA LEU A 155 2.87 5.98 8.79
C LEU A 155 2.80 4.68 7.98
N GLU A 156 1.59 4.28 7.57
CA GLU A 156 1.34 3.19 6.61
C GLU A 156 0.87 3.77 5.27
N PRO A 157 1.79 4.03 4.31
CA PRO A 157 1.44 4.58 3.01
C PRO A 157 0.50 3.67 2.22
N SER A 158 -0.39 4.26 1.42
CA SER A 158 -1.33 3.52 0.57
C SER A 158 -0.73 3.08 -0.77
N TRP A 159 0.43 3.61 -1.13
CA TRP A 159 1.01 3.48 -2.46
C TRP A 159 2.54 3.53 -2.40
N ALA A 160 3.20 2.89 -3.35
CA ALA A 160 4.66 2.97 -3.50
C ALA A 160 5.13 4.38 -3.90
N GLY A 161 6.23 4.84 -3.32
CA GLY A 161 6.79 6.18 -3.49
C GLY A 161 6.66 7.03 -2.23
N THR A 162 7.70 7.03 -1.39
CA THR A 162 7.73 7.75 -0.09
C THR A 162 8.17 9.21 -0.16
N CYS A 163 8.74 9.64 -1.30
CA CYS A 163 8.89 11.06 -1.63
C CYS A 163 7.51 11.65 -1.97
N GLU A 164 6.74 12.01 -0.94
CA GLU A 164 5.36 12.48 -1.04
C GLU A 164 5.12 13.60 -0.01
N PRO A 165 4.40 14.70 -0.37
CA PRO A 165 4.18 15.84 0.54
C PRO A 165 3.60 15.47 1.91
N GLY A 166 2.58 14.61 1.97
CA GLY A 166 1.97 14.15 3.22
C GLY A 166 2.94 13.45 4.15
N ILE A 167 3.80 12.56 3.62
CA ILE A 167 4.89 11.92 4.39
C ILE A 167 5.94 12.95 4.82
N LEU A 168 6.42 13.78 3.88
CA LEU A 168 7.45 14.77 4.17
C LEU A 168 6.98 15.85 5.16
N ALA A 169 5.68 16.07 5.33
CA ALA A 169 5.14 16.94 6.38
C ALA A 169 5.53 16.48 7.80
N TYR A 170 5.66 15.17 8.02
CA TYR A 170 6.09 14.63 9.32
C TYR A 170 7.56 14.90 9.63
N SER A 171 8.35 15.29 8.62
CA SER A 171 9.70 15.79 8.89
C SER A 171 9.71 17.12 9.66
N THR A 172 8.53 17.74 9.82
CA THR A 172 8.35 18.95 10.64
C THR A 172 8.29 18.73 12.13
N LEU A 173 8.13 17.50 12.56
CA LEU A 173 8.13 17.13 13.96
C LEU A 173 9.57 17.00 14.48
N GLU A 174 9.74 17.23 15.77
CA GLU A 174 11.04 17.14 16.46
C GLU A 174 11.44 15.69 16.71
N PHE A 175 10.46 14.81 16.92
CA PHE A 175 10.67 13.42 17.29
C PHE A 175 10.71 12.48 16.08
N PRO A 176 11.32 11.29 16.23
CA PRO A 176 11.28 10.24 15.22
C PRO A 176 9.84 9.91 14.79
N VAL A 177 9.64 9.79 13.48
CA VAL A 177 8.40 9.32 12.86
C VAL A 177 8.75 8.12 11.98
N PHE A 178 8.05 7.03 12.20
CA PHE A 178 8.33 5.77 11.54
C PHE A 178 7.50 5.64 10.27
N VAL A 179 8.09 5.18 9.17
CA VAL A 179 7.42 5.09 7.88
C VAL A 179 7.57 3.68 7.33
N MET A 180 6.46 2.98 7.13
CA MET A 180 6.45 1.68 6.47
C MET A 180 6.87 1.83 5.00
N ALA A 181 8.04 1.30 4.67
CA ALA A 181 8.69 1.39 3.37
C ALA A 181 9.36 0.05 3.02
N TYR A 182 8.55 -0.93 2.62
CA TYR A 182 9.03 -2.28 2.30
C TYR A 182 9.91 -2.35 1.04
N GLU A 183 9.69 -1.44 0.09
CA GLU A 183 10.51 -1.38 -1.12
C GLU A 183 11.84 -0.70 -0.84
N GLN A 184 12.93 -1.34 -1.27
CA GLN A 184 14.29 -0.87 -0.97
C GLN A 184 14.52 0.57 -1.45
N ARG A 185 13.99 0.94 -2.62
CA ARG A 185 14.10 2.30 -3.15
C ARG A 185 13.47 3.34 -2.21
N ASP A 186 12.31 3.05 -1.65
CA ASP A 186 11.61 3.97 -0.76
C ASP A 186 12.23 3.98 0.64
N PHE A 187 12.76 2.83 1.09
CA PHE A 187 13.56 2.70 2.30
C PHE A 187 14.82 3.56 2.19
N ASP A 188 15.63 3.35 1.14
CA ASP A 188 16.88 4.05 0.88
C ASP A 188 16.66 5.56 0.74
N PHE A 189 15.57 5.97 0.06
CA PHE A 189 15.23 7.38 -0.06
C PHE A 189 15.08 8.02 1.33
N LEU A 190 14.27 7.42 2.21
CA LEU A 190 14.02 7.94 3.56
C LEU A 190 15.27 7.88 4.44
N ASP A 191 16.02 6.79 4.40
CA ASP A 191 17.26 6.62 5.16
C ASP A 191 18.30 7.70 4.79
N ARG A 192 18.50 7.92 3.49
CA ARG A 192 19.46 8.92 2.96
C ARG A 192 19.03 10.38 3.17
N LEU A 193 17.77 10.63 3.53
CA LEU A 193 17.36 11.96 3.98
C LEU A 193 18.06 12.35 5.29
N ASP A 194 18.49 11.38 6.10
CA ASP A 194 19.25 11.59 7.32
C ASP A 194 18.52 12.58 8.26
N GLY A 195 17.24 12.27 8.52
CA GLY A 195 16.32 13.09 9.30
C GLY A 195 15.54 12.28 10.34
N ASN A 196 14.42 12.84 10.82
CA ASN A 196 13.55 12.18 11.81
C ASN A 196 12.60 11.13 11.19
N LEU A 197 12.48 11.06 9.86
CA LEU A 197 11.71 10.01 9.20
C LEU A 197 12.53 8.72 9.18
N LYS A 198 12.09 7.70 9.92
CA LYS A 198 12.78 6.42 10.08
C LYS A 198 12.06 5.33 9.27
N PRO A 199 12.66 4.79 8.20
CA PRO A 199 12.00 3.77 7.40
C PRO A 199 11.95 2.43 8.14
N LEU A 200 10.86 1.68 7.93
CA LEU A 200 10.65 0.33 8.44
C LEU A 200 10.36 -0.62 7.27
N LEU A 201 10.96 -1.82 7.27
CA LEU A 201 10.72 -2.86 6.26
C LEU A 201 9.37 -3.57 6.50
N LEU A 202 8.29 -2.80 6.50
CA LEU A 202 6.91 -3.23 6.67
C LEU A 202 6.00 -2.59 5.62
N SER A 203 4.81 -3.15 5.43
CA SER A 203 3.75 -2.58 4.61
C SER A 203 2.37 -3.11 4.98
N SER A 204 1.33 -2.65 4.28
CA SER A 204 -0.05 -3.09 4.42
C SER A 204 -0.27 -4.60 4.37
N ASN A 205 0.56 -5.36 3.65
CA ASN A 205 0.41 -6.80 3.46
C ASN A 205 0.80 -7.66 4.69
N TRP A 206 1.45 -7.08 5.70
CA TRP A 206 1.75 -7.75 6.97
C TRP A 206 0.54 -7.85 7.90
N TRP A 207 -0.46 -6.97 7.72
CA TRP A 207 -1.55 -6.78 8.67
C TRP A 207 -2.82 -7.55 8.28
N VAL A 208 -2.67 -8.79 7.82
CA VAL A 208 -3.80 -9.66 7.48
C VAL A 208 -4.29 -10.39 8.72
N ASN A 209 -5.61 -10.38 8.94
CA ASN A 209 -6.25 -11.18 9.99
C ASN A 209 -6.32 -12.65 9.55
N HIS A 210 -5.32 -13.43 9.96
CA HIS A 210 -5.21 -14.83 9.57
C HIS A 210 -6.28 -15.74 10.21
N ASN A 211 -7.08 -15.26 11.18
CA ASN A 211 -8.25 -16.01 11.66
C ASN A 211 -9.40 -16.01 10.64
N ASN A 212 -9.46 -14.99 9.78
CA ASN A 212 -10.48 -14.88 8.72
C ASN A 212 -10.12 -15.69 7.46
N PHE A 213 -8.83 -15.99 7.27
CA PHE A 213 -8.29 -16.66 6.09
C PHE A 213 -7.71 -18.02 6.46
N MET A 214 -8.51 -19.06 6.26
CA MET A 214 -8.14 -20.42 6.65
C MET A 214 -8.21 -21.35 5.44
N PRO A 215 -7.33 -22.36 5.34
CA PRO A 215 -7.50 -23.43 4.40
C PRO A 215 -8.74 -24.23 4.80
N ASN A 216 -9.33 -24.96 3.85
CA ASN A 216 -10.42 -25.86 4.15
C ASN A 216 -10.02 -27.30 3.81
N ASP A 217 -9.55 -28.01 4.83
CA ASP A 217 -9.12 -29.40 4.70
C ASP A 217 -10.33 -30.27 4.34
N GLY A 218 -10.30 -30.86 3.14
CA GLY A 218 -11.38 -31.73 2.64
C GLY A 218 -12.32 -31.08 1.62
N ILE A 219 -12.17 -29.79 1.30
CA ILE A 219 -12.84 -29.18 0.15
C ILE A 219 -12.02 -29.43 -1.12
N GLU A 220 -12.71 -29.86 -2.18
CA GLU A 220 -12.12 -29.93 -3.51
C GLU A 220 -11.72 -28.53 -4.00
N ARG A 221 -10.47 -28.39 -4.45
CA ARG A 221 -9.98 -27.14 -5.05
C ARG A 221 -10.45 -27.06 -6.51
N ASP A 222 -11.71 -26.71 -6.71
CA ASP A 222 -12.40 -26.70 -8.00
C ASP A 222 -12.25 -25.37 -8.79
N ILE A 223 -11.62 -24.36 -8.19
CA ILE A 223 -11.29 -23.10 -8.86
C ILE A 223 -9.82 -23.16 -9.29
N ASP A 224 -9.52 -23.08 -10.58
CA ASP A 224 -8.12 -23.13 -11.04
C ASP A 224 -7.39 -21.82 -10.73
N ILE A 225 -8.05 -20.69 -10.91
CA ILE A 225 -7.44 -19.36 -10.79
C ILE A 225 -8.35 -18.43 -9.98
N ILE A 226 -7.80 -17.72 -9.01
CA ILE A 226 -8.49 -16.61 -8.35
C ILE A 226 -7.73 -15.30 -8.58
N ILE A 227 -8.48 -14.24 -8.84
CA ILE A 227 -7.97 -12.88 -8.99
C ILE A 227 -8.75 -12.00 -8.02
N VAL A 228 -8.09 -11.56 -6.96
CA VAL A 228 -8.70 -10.69 -5.94
C VAL A 228 -8.08 -9.30 -6.04
N SER A 229 -8.83 -8.37 -6.66
CA SER A 229 -8.40 -6.98 -6.86
C SER A 229 -9.56 -6.04 -7.17
N GLY A 230 -9.49 -4.79 -6.68
CA GLY A 230 -10.40 -3.73 -7.15
C GLY A 230 -10.35 -3.55 -8.67
N TRP A 231 -11.48 -3.23 -9.28
CA TRP A 231 -11.63 -3.17 -10.72
C TRP A 231 -11.12 -1.85 -11.28
N ALA A 232 -9.81 -1.83 -11.51
CA ALA A 232 -9.12 -0.66 -12.01
C ALA A 232 -8.28 -0.94 -13.27
N THR A 233 -8.07 0.08 -14.10
CA THR A 233 -7.26 -0.07 -15.32
C THR A 233 -5.82 -0.49 -14.99
N PHE A 234 -5.24 0.02 -13.90
CA PHE A 234 -3.85 -0.31 -13.51
C PHE A 234 -3.65 -1.75 -13.02
N LYS A 235 -4.73 -2.47 -12.70
CA LYS A 235 -4.73 -3.91 -12.37
C LYS A 235 -4.66 -4.80 -13.61
N ARG A 236 -4.84 -4.20 -14.80
CA ARG A 236 -4.60 -4.84 -16.11
C ARG A 236 -5.46 -6.07 -16.37
N HIS A 237 -6.74 -6.00 -15.99
CA HIS A 237 -7.73 -7.04 -16.27
C HIS A 237 -7.73 -7.47 -17.76
N HIS A 238 -7.54 -6.53 -18.69
CA HIS A 238 -7.44 -6.84 -20.13
C HIS A 238 -6.25 -7.75 -20.48
N LYS A 239 -5.11 -7.61 -19.78
CA LYS A 239 -3.92 -8.46 -19.98
C LYS A 239 -4.09 -9.83 -19.34
N ILE A 240 -4.75 -9.87 -18.18
CA ILE A 240 -5.15 -11.13 -17.55
C ILE A 240 -6.05 -11.91 -18.53
N PHE A 241 -7.11 -11.27 -19.05
CA PHE A 241 -8.06 -11.94 -19.94
C PHE A 241 -7.42 -12.34 -21.29
N GLU A 242 -6.50 -11.54 -21.82
CA GLU A 242 -5.68 -11.93 -22.97
C GLU A 242 -4.87 -13.22 -22.71
N ALA A 243 -4.29 -13.37 -21.51
CA ALA A 243 -3.57 -14.58 -21.13
C ALA A 243 -4.52 -15.77 -20.89
N LEU A 244 -5.67 -15.54 -20.26
CA LEU A 244 -6.69 -16.58 -20.04
C LEU A 244 -7.28 -17.09 -21.36
N LYS A 245 -7.42 -16.23 -22.38
CA LYS A 245 -7.80 -16.66 -23.74
C LYS A 245 -6.79 -17.67 -24.31
N LYS A 246 -5.49 -17.42 -24.12
CA LYS A 246 -4.44 -18.36 -24.55
C LYS A 246 -4.50 -19.66 -23.74
N LEU A 247 -4.72 -19.57 -22.43
CA LEU A 247 -4.91 -20.73 -21.58
C LEU A 247 -6.12 -21.58 -22.02
N LYS A 248 -7.25 -20.95 -22.38
CA LYS A 248 -8.46 -21.64 -22.88
C LYS A 248 -8.18 -22.54 -24.08
N ALA A 249 -7.26 -22.14 -24.96
CA ALA A 249 -6.88 -22.95 -26.12
C ALA A 249 -6.21 -24.28 -25.74
N GLU A 250 -5.61 -24.35 -24.55
CA GLU A 250 -4.89 -25.53 -24.05
C GLU A 250 -5.65 -26.25 -22.92
N MET A 251 -6.47 -25.53 -22.16
CA MET A 251 -7.30 -26.01 -21.06
C MET A 251 -8.73 -25.44 -21.19
N PRO A 252 -9.58 -25.94 -22.11
CA PRO A 252 -10.87 -25.32 -22.42
C PRO A 252 -11.84 -25.16 -21.23
N ASN A 253 -11.73 -26.05 -20.25
CA ASN A 253 -12.65 -26.15 -19.11
C ASN A 253 -12.09 -25.55 -17.81
N PHE A 254 -11.05 -24.70 -17.88
CA PHE A 254 -10.52 -24.07 -16.67
C PHE A 254 -11.58 -23.18 -16.01
N SER A 255 -11.52 -23.07 -14.68
CA SER A 255 -12.40 -22.22 -13.87
C SER A 255 -11.61 -21.08 -13.24
N ALA A 256 -12.10 -19.84 -13.38
CA ALA A 256 -11.50 -18.68 -12.75
C ALA A 256 -12.51 -17.81 -11.98
N ALA A 257 -12.15 -17.39 -10.77
CA ALA A 257 -12.94 -16.51 -9.94
C ALA A 257 -12.33 -15.10 -9.90
N LEU A 258 -13.12 -14.11 -10.30
CA LEU A 258 -12.75 -12.70 -10.27
C LEU A 258 -13.52 -12.00 -9.14
N VAL A 259 -12.78 -11.59 -8.12
CA VAL A 259 -13.32 -10.96 -6.92
C VAL A 259 -12.84 -9.51 -6.85
N GLY A 260 -13.76 -8.58 -6.63
CA GLY A 260 -13.38 -7.18 -6.47
C GLY A 260 -14.55 -6.25 -6.23
N TYR A 261 -14.29 -4.97 -6.48
CA TYR A 261 -15.25 -3.90 -6.34
C TYR A 261 -14.95 -2.81 -7.38
N PRO A 262 -15.95 -2.03 -7.80
CA PRO A 262 -15.76 -0.99 -8.81
C PRO A 262 -14.73 0.05 -8.37
N HIS A 263 -13.89 0.46 -9.33
CA HIS A 263 -13.01 1.62 -9.20
C HIS A 263 -13.21 2.52 -10.44
N ASP A 264 -12.28 2.53 -11.40
CA ASP A 264 -12.51 3.14 -12.72
C ASP A 264 -13.16 2.17 -13.74
N LEU A 265 -13.33 0.90 -13.38
CA LEU A 265 -14.07 -0.11 -14.14
C LEU A 265 -15.26 -0.65 -13.32
N THR A 266 -16.34 -1.00 -14.02
CA THR A 266 -17.54 -1.63 -13.44
C THR A 266 -17.61 -3.13 -13.75
N LEU A 267 -18.51 -3.87 -13.09
CA LEU A 267 -18.78 -5.27 -13.42
C LEU A 267 -19.17 -5.44 -14.89
N THR A 268 -20.00 -4.52 -15.41
CA THR A 268 -20.41 -4.51 -16.82
C THR A 268 -19.21 -4.37 -17.75
N ASP A 269 -18.25 -3.50 -17.42
CA ASP A 269 -17.03 -3.36 -18.23
C ASP A 269 -16.18 -4.64 -18.22
N LEU A 270 -16.09 -5.32 -17.07
CA LEU A 270 -15.37 -6.58 -16.96
C LEU A 270 -16.04 -7.72 -17.71
N LYS A 271 -17.37 -7.84 -17.63
CA LYS A 271 -18.13 -8.82 -18.43
C LYS A 271 -17.95 -8.58 -19.93
N SER A 272 -18.07 -7.33 -20.37
CA SER A 272 -17.79 -6.96 -21.75
C SER A 272 -16.35 -7.31 -22.19
N LEU A 273 -15.36 -7.07 -21.32
CA LEU A 273 -13.97 -7.48 -21.59
C LEU A 273 -13.84 -9.01 -21.70
N ALA A 274 -14.49 -9.77 -20.81
CA ALA A 274 -14.47 -11.23 -20.83
C ALA A 274 -15.08 -11.79 -22.12
N GLU A 275 -16.25 -11.28 -22.54
CA GLU A 275 -16.90 -11.62 -23.81
C GLU A 275 -15.98 -11.32 -25.00
N HIS A 276 -15.29 -10.16 -25.00
CA HIS A 276 -14.35 -9.80 -26.06
C HIS A 276 -13.18 -10.79 -26.20
N PHE A 277 -12.73 -11.35 -25.07
CA PHE A 277 -11.68 -12.37 -25.05
C PHE A 277 -12.22 -13.81 -25.14
N GLU A 278 -13.54 -14.00 -25.23
CA GLU A 278 -14.22 -15.30 -25.34
C GLU A 278 -13.93 -16.24 -24.15
N ILE A 279 -13.87 -15.67 -22.94
CA ILE A 279 -13.57 -16.38 -21.68
C ILE A 279 -14.68 -16.21 -20.62
N ASP A 280 -15.79 -15.58 -20.96
CA ASP A 280 -16.90 -15.31 -20.05
C ASP A 280 -17.47 -16.59 -19.40
N GLU A 281 -17.58 -17.69 -20.16
CA GLU A 281 -18.00 -19.00 -19.66
C GLU A 281 -17.04 -19.62 -18.63
N ASN A 282 -15.77 -19.18 -18.61
CA ASN A 282 -14.74 -19.66 -17.69
C ASN A 282 -14.64 -18.79 -16.42
N LEU A 283 -15.39 -17.70 -16.33
CA LEU A 283 -15.29 -16.71 -15.26
C LEU A 283 -16.53 -16.66 -14.37
N SER A 284 -16.28 -16.69 -13.06
CA SER A 284 -17.27 -16.27 -12.05
C SER A 284 -16.90 -14.90 -11.49
N PHE A 285 -17.88 -14.01 -11.36
CA PHE A 285 -17.68 -12.64 -10.89
C PHE A 285 -18.30 -12.45 -9.51
N HIS A 286 -17.54 -11.90 -8.58
CA HIS A 286 -17.95 -11.65 -7.20
C HIS A 286 -17.67 -10.19 -6.85
N GLU A 287 -18.73 -9.39 -6.69
CA GLU A 287 -18.67 -7.97 -6.38
C GLU A 287 -18.99 -7.74 -4.90
N TRP A 288 -18.16 -6.97 -4.18
CA TRP A 288 -18.44 -6.56 -2.79
C TRP A 288 -18.79 -7.72 -1.85
N ILE A 289 -18.11 -8.86 -1.98
CA ILE A 289 -18.29 -9.98 -1.06
C ILE A 289 -17.48 -9.80 0.22
N GLU A 290 -18.02 -10.33 1.32
CA GLU A 290 -17.39 -10.26 2.64
C GLU A 290 -16.05 -11.04 2.69
N PRO A 291 -15.10 -10.65 3.57
CA PRO A 291 -13.81 -11.34 3.71
C PRO A 291 -13.92 -12.86 3.92
N ALA A 292 -14.94 -13.31 4.66
CA ALA A 292 -15.20 -14.73 4.87
C ALA A 292 -15.57 -15.47 3.57
N GLU A 293 -16.28 -14.83 2.64
CA GLU A 293 -16.58 -15.41 1.32
C GLU A 293 -15.34 -15.40 0.42
N VAL A 294 -14.53 -14.33 0.47
CA VAL A 294 -13.21 -14.29 -0.21
C VAL A 294 -12.32 -15.44 0.26
N SER A 295 -12.27 -15.69 1.57
CA SER A 295 -11.54 -16.82 2.19
C SER A 295 -12.01 -18.17 1.65
N LYS A 296 -13.33 -18.41 1.55
CA LYS A 296 -13.89 -19.63 0.95
C LYS A 296 -13.49 -19.83 -0.50
N LEU A 297 -13.46 -18.75 -1.29
CA LEU A 297 -12.99 -18.80 -2.68
C LEU A 297 -11.49 -19.09 -2.74
N PHE A 298 -10.68 -18.48 -1.88
CA PHE A 298 -9.25 -18.77 -1.81
C PHE A 298 -8.97 -20.23 -1.44
N ALA A 299 -9.68 -20.80 -0.46
CA ALA A 299 -9.52 -22.19 -0.04
C ALA A 299 -9.84 -23.19 -1.16
N ARG A 300 -10.72 -22.81 -2.11
CA ARG A 300 -11.06 -23.59 -3.31
C ARG A 300 -10.14 -23.31 -4.50
N ALA A 301 -9.44 -22.19 -4.51
CA ALA A 301 -8.58 -21.78 -5.62
C ALA A 301 -7.26 -22.54 -5.61
N LYS A 302 -6.74 -22.92 -6.78
CA LYS A 302 -5.42 -23.54 -6.94
C LYS A 302 -4.30 -22.51 -7.04
N VAL A 303 -4.54 -21.39 -7.70
CA VAL A 303 -3.54 -20.32 -7.91
C VAL A 303 -4.17 -18.93 -7.75
N ASN A 304 -3.51 -18.02 -7.05
CA ASN A 304 -3.84 -16.60 -6.99
C ASN A 304 -3.00 -15.80 -8.00
N LEU A 305 -3.60 -14.86 -8.74
CA LEU A 305 -2.91 -14.09 -9.77
C LEU A 305 -2.92 -12.57 -9.48
N LEU A 306 -1.73 -11.95 -9.44
CA LEU A 306 -1.57 -10.49 -9.42
C LEU A 306 -0.82 -9.98 -10.65
N TRP A 307 -1.49 -9.15 -11.46
CA TRP A 307 -0.95 -8.74 -12.78
C TRP A 307 -0.70 -7.24 -13.00
N SER A 308 -0.74 -6.43 -11.93
CA SER A 308 -0.43 -5.00 -11.98
C SER A 308 1.03 -4.73 -12.35
N ARG A 309 1.35 -3.53 -12.87
CA ARG A 309 2.75 -3.07 -13.05
C ARG A 309 3.26 -2.27 -11.85
N PHE A 310 2.37 -1.50 -11.22
CA PHE A 310 2.73 -0.59 -10.15
C PHE A 310 1.54 -0.36 -9.22
N GLU A 311 1.71 -0.61 -7.92
CA GLU A 311 0.73 -0.30 -6.86
C GLU A 311 1.31 -0.44 -5.45
N GLY A 312 0.53 -0.12 -4.41
CA GLY A 312 0.88 -0.54 -3.03
C GLY A 312 0.85 -2.07 -2.88
N LEU A 313 1.47 -2.58 -1.81
CA LEU A 313 1.55 -4.03 -1.60
C LEU A 313 0.17 -4.63 -1.28
N ASN A 314 -0.28 -5.49 -2.20
CA ASN A 314 -1.61 -6.07 -2.16
C ASN A 314 -1.73 -7.14 -1.06
N ARG A 315 -2.66 -6.93 -0.12
CA ARG A 315 -2.98 -7.88 0.95
C ARG A 315 -3.48 -9.22 0.43
N SER A 316 -4.17 -9.22 -0.72
CA SER A 316 -4.82 -10.44 -1.24
C SER A 316 -3.84 -11.55 -1.60
N ILE A 317 -2.57 -11.21 -1.84
CA ILE A 317 -1.50 -12.21 -1.95
C ILE A 317 -1.37 -12.99 -0.65
N ILE A 318 -1.23 -12.28 0.47
CA ILE A 318 -0.99 -12.86 1.79
C ILE A 318 -2.27 -13.52 2.33
N GLU A 319 -3.45 -12.94 2.08
CA GLU A 319 -4.76 -13.57 2.34
C GLU A 319 -4.85 -14.95 1.67
N GLY A 320 -4.53 -15.03 0.37
CA GLY A 320 -4.48 -16.31 -0.36
C GLY A 320 -3.44 -17.28 0.21
N MET A 321 -2.28 -16.78 0.62
CA MET A 321 -1.26 -17.63 1.25
C MET A 321 -1.74 -18.24 2.57
N PHE A 322 -2.49 -17.51 3.40
CA PHE A 322 -3.10 -18.07 4.62
C PHE A 322 -4.13 -19.16 4.33
N CYS A 323 -4.83 -19.10 3.20
CA CYS A 323 -5.69 -20.17 2.68
C CYS A 323 -4.93 -21.31 1.96
N ASN A 324 -3.61 -21.32 2.03
CA ASN A 324 -2.72 -22.26 1.33
C ASN A 324 -2.82 -22.20 -0.21
N THR A 325 -3.02 -21.00 -0.76
CA THR A 325 -3.10 -20.74 -2.20
C THR A 325 -1.87 -20.01 -2.70
N PRO A 326 -1.01 -20.66 -3.53
CA PRO A 326 0.19 -20.04 -4.03
C PRO A 326 -0.12 -18.93 -5.05
N CYS A 327 0.82 -18.01 -5.24
CA CYS A 327 0.61 -16.82 -6.07
C CYS A 327 1.52 -16.76 -7.30
N ILE A 328 0.97 -16.36 -8.44
CA ILE A 328 1.75 -15.84 -9.56
C ILE A 328 1.72 -14.32 -9.54
N MET A 329 2.91 -13.73 -9.53
CA MET A 329 3.09 -12.28 -9.52
C MET A 329 3.83 -11.82 -10.78
N ARG A 330 3.38 -10.71 -11.36
CA ARG A 330 4.00 -10.15 -12.56
C ARG A 330 5.44 -9.70 -12.30
N GLU A 331 6.38 -10.17 -13.12
CA GLU A 331 7.77 -9.73 -13.10
C GLU A 331 7.90 -8.24 -13.52
N GLY A 332 8.71 -7.49 -12.78
CA GLY A 332 8.85 -6.05 -12.97
C GLY A 332 7.78 -5.23 -12.23
N PHE A 333 6.94 -5.86 -11.40
CA PHE A 333 6.06 -5.14 -10.46
C PHE A 333 6.90 -4.22 -9.55
N ASN A 334 6.41 -3.00 -9.30
CA ASN A 334 7.06 -1.96 -8.49
C ASN A 334 8.56 -1.82 -8.74
N TYR A 335 8.89 -1.31 -9.92
CA TYR A 335 10.27 -1.07 -10.36
C TYR A 335 11.16 -2.33 -10.39
N GLY A 336 10.57 -3.53 -10.29
CA GLY A 336 11.28 -4.80 -10.31
C GLY A 336 11.73 -5.32 -8.95
N GLN A 337 11.17 -4.79 -7.85
CA GLN A 337 11.43 -5.31 -6.51
C GLN A 337 11.12 -6.82 -6.45
N LYS A 338 12.07 -7.60 -5.93
CA LYS A 338 11.88 -9.03 -5.66
C LYS A 338 11.46 -9.20 -4.21
N TYR A 339 10.18 -9.46 -3.99
CA TYR A 339 9.62 -9.72 -2.67
C TYR A 339 10.00 -11.11 -2.16
N SER A 340 10.52 -11.17 -0.94
CA SER A 340 10.92 -12.41 -0.25
C SER A 340 9.77 -13.41 -0.11
N TYR A 341 8.53 -12.92 0.00
CA TYR A 341 7.33 -13.74 0.12
C TYR A 341 6.87 -14.38 -1.19
N ILE A 342 7.54 -14.12 -2.34
CA ILE A 342 7.34 -14.86 -3.59
C ILE A 342 8.60 -15.70 -3.84
N ASN A 343 8.52 -16.99 -3.50
CA ASN A 343 9.61 -17.95 -3.56
C ASN A 343 9.09 -19.37 -3.88
N GLU A 344 9.98 -20.36 -3.93
CA GLU A 344 9.66 -21.75 -4.28
C GLU A 344 8.53 -22.37 -3.43
N LYS A 345 8.35 -21.94 -2.18
CA LYS A 345 7.27 -22.42 -1.31
C LYS A 345 5.94 -21.73 -1.54
N THR A 346 5.94 -20.52 -2.10
CA THR A 346 4.77 -19.63 -2.04
C THR A 346 4.23 -19.23 -3.41
N GLY A 347 5.01 -19.36 -4.48
CA GLY A 347 4.58 -18.87 -5.78
C GLY A 347 5.69 -18.69 -6.81
N ARG A 348 5.37 -17.95 -7.87
CA ARG A 348 6.31 -17.68 -8.97
C ARG A 348 6.17 -16.27 -9.53
N TRP A 349 7.27 -15.80 -10.10
CA TRP A 349 7.28 -14.65 -10.98
C TRP A 349 6.94 -15.06 -12.41
N ALA A 350 6.19 -14.23 -13.14
CA ALA A 350 5.89 -14.49 -14.54
C ALA A 350 5.97 -13.22 -15.40
N THR A 351 6.36 -13.41 -16.66
CA THR A 351 6.27 -12.39 -17.71
C THR A 351 5.03 -12.62 -18.56
N GLU A 352 4.70 -11.70 -19.46
CA GLU A 352 3.59 -11.89 -20.42
C GLU A 352 3.77 -13.16 -21.30
N ASN A 353 5.02 -13.61 -21.50
CA ASN A 353 5.34 -14.80 -22.31
C ASN A 353 5.31 -16.10 -21.50
N THR A 354 5.57 -16.05 -20.18
CA THR A 354 5.66 -17.24 -19.33
C THR A 354 4.41 -17.49 -18.49
N LEU A 355 3.49 -16.51 -18.40
CA LEU A 355 2.29 -16.59 -17.57
C LEU A 355 1.45 -17.85 -17.84
N VAL A 356 1.12 -18.13 -19.11
CA VAL A 356 0.26 -19.27 -19.46
C VAL A 356 0.89 -20.59 -19.02
N GLN A 357 2.18 -20.76 -19.29
CA GLN A 357 2.91 -21.96 -18.89
C GLN A 357 2.97 -22.11 -17.36
N HIS A 358 3.27 -21.03 -16.64
CA HIS A 358 3.32 -21.06 -15.17
C HIS A 358 1.95 -21.34 -14.55
N LEU A 359 0.85 -20.79 -15.11
CA LEU A 359 -0.50 -21.10 -14.67
C LEU A 359 -0.77 -22.61 -14.79
N LYS A 360 -0.52 -23.19 -15.96
CA LYS A 360 -0.71 -24.64 -16.19
C LYS A 360 0.07 -25.48 -15.20
N GLU A 361 1.37 -25.21 -15.05
CA GLU A 361 2.23 -25.95 -14.13
C GLU A 361 1.73 -25.87 -12.69
N MET A 362 1.43 -24.65 -12.21
CA MET A 362 0.98 -24.46 -10.83
C MET A 362 -0.41 -25.02 -10.56
N ILE A 363 -1.32 -24.98 -11.54
CA ILE A 363 -2.64 -25.62 -11.45
C ILE A 363 -2.52 -27.15 -11.29
N HIS A 364 -1.53 -27.76 -11.95
CA HIS A 364 -1.32 -29.21 -11.90
C HIS A 364 -0.42 -29.68 -10.74
N SER A 365 0.32 -28.78 -10.09
CA SER A 365 1.27 -29.13 -9.03
C SER A 365 1.10 -28.29 -7.76
N THR A 366 -0.14 -28.05 -7.33
CA THR A 366 -0.46 -27.19 -6.18
C THR A 366 0.16 -27.67 -4.87
N GLU A 367 0.29 -28.98 -4.71
CA GLU A 367 0.85 -29.69 -3.56
C GLU A 367 2.36 -29.48 -3.39
N ALA A 368 3.05 -29.01 -4.42
CA ALA A 368 4.46 -28.64 -4.34
C ALA A 368 4.69 -27.34 -3.54
N PHE A 369 3.64 -26.59 -3.25
CA PHE A 369 3.70 -25.33 -2.53
C PHE A 369 3.19 -25.46 -1.09
N SER A 370 3.76 -24.66 -0.20
CA SER A 370 3.37 -24.56 1.21
C SER A 370 3.26 -23.10 1.68
N PRO A 371 2.50 -22.23 0.99
CA PRO A 371 2.47 -20.80 1.28
C PRO A 371 1.97 -20.50 2.69
N ARG A 372 1.02 -21.30 3.20
CA ARG A 372 0.47 -21.09 4.54
C ARG A 372 1.51 -21.25 5.64
N ALA A 373 2.30 -22.32 5.54
CA ALA A 373 3.38 -22.58 6.49
C ALA A 373 4.38 -21.42 6.50
N TYR A 374 4.73 -20.89 5.31
CA TYR A 374 5.64 -19.76 5.17
C TYR A 374 5.11 -18.48 5.85
N VAL A 375 3.84 -18.10 5.62
CA VAL A 375 3.31 -16.84 6.19
C VAL A 375 3.06 -16.94 7.71
N LEU A 376 2.65 -18.11 8.21
CA LEU A 376 2.53 -18.33 9.66
C LEU A 376 3.87 -18.27 10.38
N GLU A 377 4.93 -18.77 9.75
CA GLU A 377 6.27 -18.75 10.34
C GLU A 377 6.88 -17.34 10.36
N GLY A 378 6.75 -16.58 9.26
CA GLY A 378 7.58 -15.39 9.05
C GLY A 378 6.90 -14.14 8.49
N HIS A 379 5.63 -14.18 8.10
CA HIS A 379 4.97 -13.05 7.42
C HIS A 379 3.50 -12.88 7.87
N ASN A 380 3.32 -12.51 9.14
CA ASN A 380 2.02 -12.31 9.78
C ASN A 380 2.01 -11.06 10.66
N CYS A 381 0.81 -10.66 11.12
CA CYS A 381 0.61 -9.44 11.90
C CYS A 381 1.40 -9.41 13.22
N HIS A 382 1.56 -10.54 13.92
CA HIS A 382 2.37 -10.61 15.15
C HIS A 382 3.85 -10.36 14.87
N LYS A 383 4.38 -10.96 13.81
CA LYS A 383 5.77 -10.71 13.39
C LYS A 383 5.95 -9.26 12.91
N GLY A 384 4.96 -8.73 12.20
CA GLY A 384 4.91 -7.32 11.81
C GLY A 384 4.96 -6.38 13.03
N THR A 385 4.17 -6.65 14.06
CA THR A 385 4.18 -5.89 15.32
C THR A 385 5.53 -5.97 16.02
N SER A 386 6.18 -7.14 16.00
CA SER A 386 7.52 -7.32 16.59
C SER A 386 8.58 -6.48 15.85
N ILE A 387 8.58 -6.51 14.51
CA ILE A 387 9.48 -5.70 13.67
C ILE A 387 9.22 -4.20 13.89
N LEU A 388 7.96 -3.80 14.05
CA LEU A 388 7.60 -2.43 14.35
C LEU A 388 8.18 -2.00 15.71
N GLN A 389 7.99 -2.80 16.76
CA GLN A 389 8.52 -2.51 18.08
C GLN A 389 10.04 -2.39 18.08
N GLU A 390 10.72 -3.34 17.45
CA GLU A 390 12.18 -3.33 17.30
C GLU A 390 12.65 -2.09 16.53
N GLY A 391 11.98 -1.76 15.42
CA GLY A 391 12.30 -0.58 14.62
C GLY A 391 12.08 0.74 15.37
N ILE A 392 11.10 0.80 16.27
CA ILE A 392 10.91 1.95 17.16
C ILE A 392 12.05 2.04 18.17
N ASN A 393 12.31 0.96 18.90
CA ASN A 393 13.35 0.91 19.93
C ASN A 393 14.74 1.23 19.38
N ASN A 394 15.08 0.75 18.19
CA ASN A 394 16.36 1.03 17.53
C ASN A 394 16.59 2.51 17.18
N ALA A 395 15.55 3.35 17.21
CA ALA A 395 15.61 4.76 16.84
C ALA A 395 15.39 5.73 18.01
N ILE A 396 15.21 5.23 19.23
CA ILE A 396 14.98 6.01 20.45
C ILE A 396 15.98 5.61 21.53
N ASP A 397 16.04 6.37 22.61
CA ASP A 397 16.95 6.07 23.72
C ASP A 397 16.51 4.81 24.49
N GLU A 398 17.46 4.05 25.02
CA GLU A 398 17.18 2.79 25.73
C GLU A 398 16.23 2.97 26.93
N CYS A 399 16.26 4.14 27.58
CA CYS A 399 15.36 4.44 28.70
C CYS A 399 13.91 4.73 28.27
N GLU A 400 13.66 4.98 26.98
CA GLU A 400 12.33 5.21 26.40
C GLU A 400 11.78 3.97 25.67
N HIS A 401 12.52 2.85 25.69
CA HIS A 401 12.14 1.63 24.99
C HIS A 401 10.70 1.20 25.32
N ILE A 402 9.98 0.85 24.26
CA ILE A 402 8.60 0.40 24.32
C ILE A 402 8.49 -1.12 24.19
N ASP A 403 7.43 -1.63 24.79
CA ASP A 403 7.04 -3.02 24.78
C ASP A 403 5.53 -3.20 24.62
N ASN A 404 5.08 -4.45 24.45
CA ASN A 404 3.68 -4.87 24.51
C ASN A 404 2.75 -4.08 23.58
N LEU A 405 3.19 -3.84 22.35
CA LEU A 405 2.34 -3.24 21.32
C LEU A 405 1.12 -4.13 21.04
N ALA A 406 -0.08 -3.51 21.01
CA ALA A 406 -1.27 -4.18 20.54
C ALA A 406 -1.10 -4.58 19.06
N VAL A 407 -1.60 -5.77 18.71
CA VAL A 407 -1.44 -6.31 17.35
C VAL A 407 -2.50 -5.69 16.46
N LYS A 408 -2.06 -5.04 15.38
CA LYS A 408 -2.93 -4.42 14.39
C LYS A 408 -3.26 -5.38 13.25
N ILE A 409 -4.47 -5.25 12.73
CA ILE A 409 -4.91 -5.80 11.45
C ILE A 409 -5.51 -4.70 10.56
N ASN A 410 -5.53 -4.96 9.27
CA ASN A 410 -6.24 -4.18 8.27
C ASN A 410 -7.48 -4.95 7.85
N GLU A 411 -8.64 -4.29 7.92
CA GLU A 411 -9.91 -4.78 7.40
C GLU A 411 -10.28 -4.03 6.11
N LEU A 412 -11.44 -4.30 5.50
CA LEU A 412 -11.89 -3.60 4.30
C LEU A 412 -12.15 -2.10 4.59
N HIS A 413 -12.78 -1.80 5.73
CA HIS A 413 -13.23 -0.46 6.09
C HIS A 413 -12.26 0.33 6.98
N GLY A 414 -11.14 -0.26 7.41
CA GLY A 414 -10.23 0.44 8.32
C GLY A 414 -9.10 -0.43 8.88
N MET A 415 -8.56 0.02 10.00
CA MET A 415 -7.69 -0.74 10.89
C MET A 415 -8.50 -1.23 12.09
N ALA A 416 -8.12 -2.37 12.64
CA ALA A 416 -8.67 -2.91 13.87
C ALA A 416 -7.57 -3.59 14.69
N TYR A 417 -7.89 -3.98 15.92
CA TYR A 417 -7.03 -4.82 16.74
C TYR A 417 -7.26 -6.29 16.41
N PHE A 418 -6.19 -7.08 16.46
CA PHE A 418 -6.28 -8.53 16.26
C PHE A 418 -6.99 -9.22 17.43
N ASN A 419 -6.72 -8.79 18.66
CA ASN A 419 -7.38 -9.30 19.85
C ASN A 419 -8.62 -8.45 20.17
N GLU A 420 -9.76 -9.09 20.41
CA GLU A 420 -10.99 -8.39 20.80
C GLU A 420 -10.83 -7.61 22.12
N GLU A 421 -9.98 -8.09 23.04
CA GLU A 421 -9.70 -7.44 24.32
C GLU A 421 -9.06 -6.05 24.17
N ASP A 422 -8.34 -5.79 23.07
CA ASP A 422 -7.70 -4.51 22.82
C ASP A 422 -8.68 -3.47 22.23
N GLN A 423 -9.91 -3.85 21.85
CA GLN A 423 -10.86 -3.00 21.12
C GLN A 423 -11.26 -1.73 21.88
N HIS A 424 -11.41 -1.82 23.21
CA HIS A 424 -11.78 -0.72 24.10
C HIS A 424 -10.63 -0.22 24.97
N LYS A 425 -9.46 -0.85 24.84
CA LYS A 425 -8.30 -0.58 25.70
C LYS A 425 -7.79 0.86 25.59
N PHE A 426 -7.99 1.49 24.44
CA PHE A 426 -7.44 2.81 24.11
C PHE A 426 -8.52 3.90 23.99
N ASP A 427 -9.76 3.65 24.44
CA ASP A 427 -10.87 4.61 24.34
C ASP A 427 -10.58 5.91 25.12
N GLU A 428 -9.96 5.79 26.30
CA GLU A 428 -9.53 6.95 27.08
C GLU A 428 -8.41 7.74 26.39
N ASP A 429 -7.46 7.05 25.75
CA ASP A 429 -6.38 7.68 24.99
C ASP A 429 -6.92 8.48 23.79
N ILE A 430 -7.91 7.93 23.09
CA ILE A 430 -8.62 8.60 22.00
C ILE A 430 -9.36 9.85 22.53
N LEU A 431 -10.06 9.73 23.66
CA LEU A 431 -10.73 10.88 24.29
C LEU A 431 -9.72 11.96 24.72
N ASN A 432 -8.56 11.57 25.23
CA ASN A 432 -7.48 12.48 25.60
C ASN A 432 -6.91 13.22 24.38
N CYS A 433 -7.07 12.68 23.17
CA CYS A 433 -6.66 13.37 21.94
C CYS A 433 -7.49 14.64 21.65
N LYS A 434 -8.67 14.82 22.29
CA LYS A 434 -9.46 16.07 22.20
C LYS A 434 -8.67 17.29 22.61
N GLY A 435 -7.78 17.16 23.58
CA GLY A 435 -6.94 18.27 24.07
C GLY A 435 -5.98 18.83 23.02
N TYR A 436 -5.77 18.10 21.92
CA TYR A 436 -4.88 18.50 20.82
C TYR A 436 -5.65 18.94 19.58
N ILE A 437 -6.98 18.95 19.57
CA ILE A 437 -7.76 19.38 18.42
C ILE A 437 -7.49 20.87 18.15
N ARG A 438 -7.15 21.20 16.91
CA ARG A 438 -7.05 22.60 16.46
C ARG A 438 -8.46 23.15 16.31
N LEU A 439 -8.68 24.35 16.85
CA LEU A 439 -9.87 25.11 16.52
C LEU A 439 -9.82 25.43 15.02
N VAL A 440 -10.61 24.71 14.23
CA VAL A 440 -10.77 24.97 12.79
C VAL A 440 -11.48 26.32 12.68
N LYS A 441 -10.71 27.39 12.42
CA LYS A 441 -11.25 28.71 12.09
C LYS A 441 -11.56 28.82 10.62
#